data_AF-A0AAX1NCJ7-F1
#
_entry.id   AF-A0AAX1NCJ7-F1
#
_cell.length_a   1.000
_cell.length_b   1.000
_cell.length_c   1.000
_cell.angle_alpha   90.00
_cell.angle_beta   90.00
_cell.angle_gamma   90.00
#
_symmetry.space_group_name_H-M   'P 1'
#
loop_
_entity.id
_entity.type
_entity.pdbx_description
1 polymer ?
#
loop_
_entity_poly.entity_id
_entity_poly.type
_entity_poly.pdbx_seq_one_letter_code
_entity_poly.pdbx_strand_id
1 'polypeptide(L)'
;MRANTYKTVEEESPKKKRTSPLNSWNKKFLKWKFISQDEEEENSQYIQKIIFVTILGILYIANSFQAEKSHLRINKLEKSVEKLRVEYSTLKYDFINESKRSQIEKKAEAMGLVPLETAPIVISVPKLEDQ
;
A
#
# COMPACT_ATOMS: atom_id res chain seq x y z
N MET A 1 14.01 58.73 45.69
CA MET A 1 15.28 58.23 46.27
C MET A 1 15.75 57.07 45.42
N ARG A 2 17.02 57.08 44.99
CA ARG A 2 17.67 56.02 44.21
C ARG A 2 18.03 54.86 45.14
N ALA A 3 17.82 53.61 44.71
CA ALA A 3 18.31 52.43 45.40
C ALA A 3 19.01 51.46 44.43
N ASN A 4 20.34 51.47 44.58
CA ASN A 4 21.41 50.52 44.29
C ASN A 4 21.59 49.75 42.97
N THR A 5 22.78 50.04 42.43
CA THR A 5 23.64 49.29 41.52
C THR A 5 24.46 48.26 42.29
N TYR A 6 24.43 47.00 41.86
CA TYR A 6 25.64 46.19 41.73
C TYR A 6 25.45 45.15 40.61
N LYS A 7 26.38 45.19 39.65
CA LYS A 7 26.64 44.16 38.66
C LYS A 7 27.94 43.49 39.08
N THR A 8 27.89 42.24 39.51
CA THR A 8 29.01 41.28 39.71
C THR A 8 28.37 39.96 40.13
N VAL A 9 28.56 38.78 39.53
CA VAL A 9 29.57 38.23 38.62
C VAL A 9 28.83 37.23 37.72
N GLU A 10 29.16 37.17 36.42
CA GLU A 10 28.79 36.01 35.60
C GLU A 10 29.59 34.80 36.10
N GLU A 11 29.05 34.05 37.06
CA GLU A 11 29.43 32.64 37.20
C GLU A 11 28.69 31.88 36.10
N GLU A 12 29.44 31.52 35.04
CA GLU A 12 29.00 30.51 34.09
C GLU A 12 28.74 29.20 34.85
N SER A 13 27.51 29.00 35.28
CA SER A 13 27.04 27.70 35.78
C SER A 13 27.43 26.63 34.74
N PRO A 14 28.06 25.51 35.14
CA PRO A 14 28.60 24.56 34.21
C PRO A 14 27.47 24.08 33.31
N LYS A 15 27.58 24.32 31.99
CA LYS A 15 26.63 23.85 30.98
C LYS A 15 26.35 22.37 31.24
N LYS A 16 25.22 22.09 31.88
CA LYS A 16 24.75 20.72 32.12
C LYS A 16 24.56 20.11 30.73
N LYS A 17 25.50 19.28 30.31
CA LYS A 17 25.42 18.50 29.07
C LYS A 17 24.08 17.78 29.12
N ARG A 18 23.16 18.15 28.23
CA ARG A 18 21.88 17.47 28.06
C ARG A 18 22.20 16.03 27.65
N THR A 19 22.29 15.12 28.62
CA THR A 19 22.39 13.70 28.32
C THR A 19 21.05 13.31 27.74
N SER A 20 21.00 13.17 26.42
CA SER A 20 19.82 12.68 25.71
C SER A 20 19.28 11.44 26.42
N PRO A 21 17.97 11.36 26.74
CA PRO A 21 17.38 10.23 27.48
C PRO A 21 17.56 8.90 26.75
N LEU A 22 17.79 8.95 25.42
CA LEU A 22 18.17 7.78 24.60
C LEU A 22 19.55 7.19 24.97
N ASN A 23 20.44 7.98 25.58
CA ASN A 23 21.81 7.58 25.86
C ASN A 23 21.97 6.83 27.19
N SER A 24 20.89 6.62 27.94
CA SER A 24 20.90 5.80 29.16
C SER A 24 20.45 4.35 28.89
N TRP A 25 19.50 4.18 27.97
CA TRP A 25 18.98 2.88 27.55
C TRP A 25 20.07 2.10 26.81
N ASN A 26 20.66 2.66 25.75
CA ASN A 26 21.74 2.00 25.01
C ASN A 26 22.95 1.67 25.90
N LYS A 27 23.25 2.51 26.90
CA LYS A 27 24.32 2.22 27.88
C LYS A 27 24.00 1.05 28.80
N LYS A 28 22.75 0.89 29.24
CA LYS A 28 22.33 -0.28 30.04
C LYS A 28 22.41 -1.57 29.21
N PHE A 29 22.04 -1.51 27.93
CA PHE A 29 22.16 -2.64 27.00
C PHE A 29 23.63 -3.00 26.71
N LEU A 30 24.50 -2.01 26.49
CA LEU A 30 25.94 -2.26 26.36
C LEU A 30 26.54 -2.81 27.65
N LYS A 31 26.18 -2.26 28.82
CA LYS A 31 26.70 -2.71 30.11
C LYS A 31 26.25 -4.14 30.41
N TRP A 32 25.01 -4.52 30.08
CA TRP A 32 24.53 -5.91 30.24
C TRP A 32 25.22 -6.88 29.29
N LYS A 33 25.46 -6.48 28.02
CA LYS A 33 26.24 -7.27 27.04
C LYS A 33 27.70 -7.49 27.48
N PHE A 34 28.27 -6.54 28.23
CA PHE A 34 29.66 -6.58 28.72
C PHE A 34 29.80 -7.23 30.10
N ILE A 35 28.77 -7.17 30.97
CA ILE A 35 28.79 -7.73 32.33
C ILE A 35 28.82 -9.27 32.35
N SER A 36 28.43 -9.95 31.27
CA SER A 36 28.57 -11.41 31.16
C SER A 36 29.95 -11.86 30.68
N GLN A 37 30.92 -10.94 30.56
CA GLN A 37 32.27 -11.23 30.05
C GLN A 37 33.27 -11.54 31.16
N ASP A 38 32.92 -11.26 32.40
CA ASP A 38 33.75 -11.57 33.56
C ASP A 38 33.20 -12.86 34.19
N GLU A 39 34.06 -13.87 34.25
CA GLU A 39 33.90 -15.19 34.87
C GLU A 39 33.53 -16.35 33.91
N GLU A 40 34.55 -17.17 33.63
CA GLU A 40 34.60 -18.49 32.98
C GLU A 40 34.99 -18.53 31.48
N GLU A 41 36.30 -18.61 31.28
CA GLU A 41 37.07 -18.53 30.02
C GLU A 41 36.82 -19.67 29.01
N GLU A 42 36.06 -20.73 29.35
CA GLU A 42 35.89 -21.91 28.48
C GLU A 42 34.61 -21.90 27.62
N ASN A 43 33.58 -21.14 27.98
CA ASN A 43 32.26 -21.19 27.30
C ASN A 43 31.95 -20.02 26.36
N SER A 44 32.85 -19.03 26.26
CA SER A 44 32.67 -17.81 25.47
C SER A 44 32.39 -18.06 23.99
N GLN A 45 33.00 -19.09 23.40
CA GLN A 45 32.82 -19.43 21.98
C GLN A 45 31.39 -19.89 21.64
N TYR A 46 30.72 -20.60 22.55
CA TYR A 46 29.35 -21.07 22.32
C TYR A 46 28.34 -19.93 22.42
N ILE A 47 28.53 -19.03 23.39
CA ILE A 47 27.69 -17.82 23.56
C ILE A 47 27.73 -16.94 22.31
N GLN A 48 28.91 -16.72 21.73
CA GLN A 48 29.04 -15.94 20.50
C GLN A 48 28.32 -16.59 19.31
N LYS A 49 28.41 -17.93 19.18
CA LYS A 49 27.72 -18.69 18.11
C LYS A 49 26.21 -18.65 18.26
N ILE A 50 25.68 -18.78 19.48
CA ILE A 50 24.24 -18.74 19.75
C ILE A 50 23.68 -17.35 19.40
N ILE A 51 24.34 -16.28 19.84
CA ILE A 51 23.93 -14.91 19.51
C ILE A 51 23.90 -14.69 17.98
N PHE A 52 24.89 -15.21 17.26
CA PHE A 52 24.92 -15.12 15.80
C PHE A 52 23.72 -15.82 15.14
N VAL A 53 23.40 -17.04 15.56
CA VAL A 53 22.23 -17.77 15.05
C VAL A 53 20.92 -17.09 15.45
N THR A 54 20.82 -16.56 16.66
CA THR A 54 19.64 -15.79 17.10
C THR A 54 19.43 -14.56 16.23
N ILE A 55 20.48 -13.82 15.88
CA ILE A 55 20.38 -12.66 14.96
C ILE A 55 19.86 -13.10 13.59
N LEU A 56 20.39 -14.21 13.05
CA LEU A 56 19.90 -14.78 11.79
C LEU A 56 18.42 -15.20 11.89
N GLY A 57 18.01 -15.79 13.02
CA GLY A 57 16.63 -16.15 13.28
C GLY A 57 15.70 -14.93 13.31
N ILE A 58 16.12 -13.83 13.92
CA ILE A 58 15.35 -12.57 13.94
C ILE A 58 15.22 -12.00 12.53
N LEU A 59 16.31 -11.98 11.75
CA LEU A 59 16.28 -11.54 10.35
C LEU A 59 15.34 -12.40 9.50
N TYR A 60 15.34 -13.72 9.72
CA TYR A 60 14.45 -14.64 9.04
C TYR A 60 12.98 -14.36 9.37
N ILE A 61 12.64 -14.21 10.65
CA ILE A 61 11.27 -13.89 11.10
C ILE A 61 10.83 -12.54 10.51
N ALA A 62 11.70 -11.52 10.55
CA ALA A 62 11.42 -10.20 9.99
C ALA A 62 11.10 -10.26 8.48
N ASN A 63 11.88 -11.03 7.72
CA ASN A 63 11.63 -11.24 6.30
C ASN A 63 10.33 -12.00 6.04
N SER A 64 10.03 -13.03 6.85
CA SER A 64 8.80 -13.81 6.75
C SER A 64 7.54 -12.93 6.93
N PHE A 65 7.53 -12.04 7.92
CA PHE A 65 6.43 -11.09 8.14
C PHE A 65 6.19 -10.18 6.91
N GLN A 66 7.23 -9.83 6.16
CA GLN A 66 7.09 -9.00 4.98
C GLN A 66 6.51 -9.80 3.79
N ALA A 67 6.89 -11.07 3.65
CA ALA A 67 6.29 -11.97 2.67
C ALA A 67 4.80 -12.18 2.95
N GLU A 68 4.43 -12.46 4.20
CA GLU A 68 3.03 -12.63 4.62
C GLU A 68 2.18 -11.40 4.29
N LYS A 69 2.66 -10.19 4.64
CA LYS A 69 1.97 -8.94 4.29
C LYS A 69 1.78 -8.77 2.78
N SER A 70 2.77 -9.20 1.99
CA SER A 70 2.70 -9.14 0.53
C SER A 70 1.65 -10.11 -0.01
N HIS A 71 1.60 -11.35 0.50
CA HIS A 71 0.57 -12.33 0.14
C HIS A 71 -0.84 -11.83 0.46
N LEU A 72 -1.05 -11.23 1.64
CA LEU A 72 -2.35 -10.65 2.00
C LEU A 72 -2.77 -9.52 1.06
N ARG A 73 -1.81 -8.67 0.64
CA ARG A 73 -2.07 -7.60 -0.34
C ARG A 73 -2.43 -8.16 -1.71
N ILE A 74 -1.69 -9.15 -2.19
CA ILE A 74 -1.95 -9.83 -3.47
C ILE A 74 -3.37 -10.41 -3.45
N ASN A 75 -3.71 -11.20 -2.44
CA ASN A 75 -5.04 -11.80 -2.29
C ASN A 75 -6.17 -10.75 -2.28
N LYS A 76 -5.96 -9.59 -1.63
CA LYS A 76 -6.94 -8.49 -1.64
C LYS A 76 -7.07 -7.90 -3.05
N LEU A 77 -5.96 -7.68 -3.73
CA LEU A 77 -5.93 -7.08 -5.06
C LEU A 77 -6.59 -7.99 -6.11
N GLU A 78 -6.31 -9.30 -6.05
CA GLU A 78 -6.94 -10.31 -6.91
C GLU A 78 -8.47 -10.30 -6.76
N LYS A 79 -8.97 -10.24 -5.53
CA LYS A 79 -10.42 -10.10 -5.27
C LYS A 79 -11.00 -8.83 -5.87
N SER A 80 -10.28 -7.70 -5.80
CA SER A 80 -10.72 -6.45 -6.41
C SER A 80 -10.75 -6.52 -7.93
N VAL A 81 -9.74 -7.13 -8.54
CA VAL A 81 -9.68 -7.34 -10.00
C VAL A 81 -10.79 -8.26 -10.47
N GLU A 82 -11.03 -9.38 -9.78
CA GLU A 82 -12.10 -10.31 -10.15
C GLU A 82 -13.47 -9.66 -9.99
N LYS A 83 -13.69 -8.88 -8.92
CA LYS A 83 -14.93 -8.09 -8.76
C LYS A 83 -15.15 -7.16 -9.94
N LEU A 84 -14.13 -6.40 -10.33
CA LEU A 84 -14.24 -5.46 -11.46
C LEU A 84 -14.47 -6.19 -12.79
N ARG A 85 -13.85 -7.35 -12.97
CA ARG A 85 -14.05 -8.22 -14.14
C ARG A 85 -15.50 -8.72 -14.23
N VAL A 86 -16.07 -9.16 -13.11
CA VAL A 86 -17.46 -9.58 -13.03
C VAL A 86 -18.39 -8.42 -13.36
N GLU A 87 -18.17 -7.24 -12.76
CA GLU A 87 -18.96 -6.03 -13.03
C GLU A 87 -18.93 -5.62 -14.51
N TYR A 88 -17.73 -5.60 -15.12
CA TYR A 88 -17.58 -5.34 -16.55
C TYR A 88 -18.33 -6.36 -17.41
N SER A 89 -18.19 -7.63 -17.08
CA SER A 89 -18.85 -8.71 -17.82
C SER A 89 -20.37 -8.55 -17.78
N THR A 90 -20.94 -8.33 -16.59
CA THR A 90 -22.37 -8.07 -16.40
C THR A 90 -22.83 -6.85 -17.19
N LEU A 91 -22.13 -5.72 -17.07
CA LEU A 91 -22.49 -4.49 -17.80
C LEU A 91 -22.43 -4.69 -19.32
N LYS A 92 -21.45 -5.45 -19.82
CA LYS A 92 -21.34 -5.82 -21.23
C LYS A 92 -22.52 -6.68 -21.67
N TYR A 93 -22.93 -7.66 -20.86
CA TYR A 93 -24.11 -8.48 -21.15
C TYR A 93 -25.38 -7.66 -21.20
N ASP A 94 -25.57 -6.72 -20.27
CA ASP A 94 -26.71 -5.81 -20.26
C ASP A 94 -26.72 -4.94 -21.51
N PHE A 95 -25.58 -4.32 -21.87
CA PHE A 95 -25.44 -3.52 -23.09
C PHE A 95 -25.79 -4.32 -24.36
N ILE A 96 -25.22 -5.53 -24.49
CA ILE A 96 -25.52 -6.40 -25.63
C ILE A 96 -27.01 -6.74 -25.64
N ASN A 97 -27.58 -7.08 -24.49
CA ASN A 97 -28.99 -7.42 -24.38
C ASN A 97 -29.89 -6.25 -24.79
N GLU A 98 -29.61 -5.04 -24.33
CA GLU A 98 -30.34 -3.85 -24.74
C GLU A 98 -30.18 -3.52 -26.22
N SER A 99 -28.99 -3.79 -26.80
CA SER A 99 -28.72 -3.60 -28.24
C SER A 99 -29.33 -4.68 -29.14
N LYS A 100 -29.93 -5.75 -28.59
CA LYS A 100 -30.60 -6.77 -29.40
C LYS A 100 -31.78 -6.16 -30.15
N ARG A 101 -31.90 -6.49 -31.44
CA ARG A 101 -33.01 -6.02 -32.31
C ARG A 101 -34.38 -6.24 -31.67
N SER A 102 -34.62 -7.42 -31.09
CA SER A 102 -35.89 -7.73 -30.41
C SER A 102 -36.17 -6.90 -29.15
N GLN A 103 -35.14 -6.42 -28.45
CA GLN A 103 -35.33 -5.52 -27.30
C GLN A 103 -35.56 -4.09 -27.75
N ILE A 104 -34.87 -3.65 -28.81
CA ILE A 104 -35.09 -2.35 -29.44
C ILE A 104 -36.50 -2.27 -30.03
N GLU A 105 -36.96 -3.31 -30.73
CA GLU A 105 -38.32 -3.42 -31.27
C GLU A 105 -39.36 -3.26 -30.17
N LYS A 106 -39.26 -4.02 -29.07
CA LYS A 106 -40.16 -3.88 -27.91
C LYS A 106 -40.16 -2.48 -27.30
N LYS A 107 -38.99 -1.84 -27.20
CA LYS A 107 -38.89 -0.44 -26.70
C LYS A 107 -39.50 0.56 -27.69
N ALA A 108 -39.37 0.31 -28.99
CA ALA A 108 -39.89 1.16 -30.06
C ALA A 108 -41.41 1.00 -30.27
N GLU A 109 -41.96 -0.20 -30.04
CA GLU A 109 -43.40 -0.48 -30.01
C GLU A 109 -44.12 0.39 -28.98
N ALA A 110 -43.51 0.61 -27.80
CA ALA A 110 -44.04 1.51 -26.79
C ALA A 110 -44.11 2.98 -27.28
N MET A 111 -43.34 3.34 -28.31
CA MET A 111 -43.39 4.63 -28.98
C MET A 111 -44.28 4.63 -30.24
N GLY A 112 -44.96 3.52 -30.54
CA GLY A 112 -45.82 3.34 -31.71
C GLY A 112 -45.08 3.04 -33.01
N LEU A 113 -43.79 2.70 -32.95
CA LEU A 113 -42.97 2.36 -34.12
C LEU A 113 -43.00 0.86 -34.36
N VAL A 114 -43.21 0.44 -35.62
CA VAL A 114 -43.31 -0.96 -36.04
C VAL A 114 -42.09 -1.32 -36.90
N PRO A 115 -41.46 -2.49 -36.70
CA PRO A 115 -40.36 -2.93 -37.55
C PRO A 115 -40.80 -3.13 -39.01
N LEU A 116 -39.89 -2.84 -39.94
CA LEU A 116 -40.07 -3.13 -41.37
C LEU A 116 -39.80 -4.62 -41.61
N GLU A 117 -40.82 -5.36 -42.05
CA GLU A 117 -40.65 -6.78 -42.44
C GLU A 117 -39.95 -6.94 -43.79
N THR A 118 -39.96 -5.91 -44.63
CA THR A 118 -39.36 -5.91 -45.96
C THR A 118 -38.05 -5.12 -45.99
N ALA A 119 -37.12 -5.53 -46.86
CA ALA A 119 -35.84 -4.86 -47.00
C ALA A 119 -36.03 -3.40 -47.48
N PRO A 120 -35.21 -2.45 -46.99
CA PRO A 120 -35.32 -1.04 -47.37
C PRO A 120 -35.03 -0.86 -48.87
N ILE A 121 -35.85 -0.04 -49.52
CA ILE A 121 -35.69 0.29 -50.94
C ILE A 121 -34.51 1.27 -51.08
N VAL A 122 -33.42 0.81 -51.70
CA VAL A 122 -32.28 1.68 -52.03
C VAL A 122 -32.63 2.47 -53.28
N ILE A 123 -32.71 3.80 -53.15
CA ILE A 123 -32.93 4.70 -54.29
C ILE A 123 -31.56 5.00 -54.90
N SER A 124 -31.20 4.31 -55.99
CA SER A 124 -30.01 4.65 -56.76
C SER A 124 -30.30 5.87 -57.64
N VAL A 125 -29.69 7.00 -57.33
CA VAL A 125 -29.74 8.19 -58.21
C VAL A 125 -28.97 7.85 -59.49
N PRO A 126 -29.58 7.91 -60.68
CA PRO A 126 -28.84 7.74 -61.92
C PRO A 126 -27.80 8.86 -62.01
N LYS A 127 -26.54 8.46 -62.14
CA LYS A 127 -25.44 9.39 -62.38
C LYS A 127 -25.76 10.08 -63.70
N LEU A 128 -25.89 11.41 -63.68
CA LEU A 128 -25.98 12.22 -64.89
C LEU A 128 -24.70 11.92 -65.70
N GLU A 129 -24.86 11.20 -66.80
CA GLU A 129 -23.82 11.10 -67.83
C GLU A 129 -23.61 12.52 -68.36
N ASP A 130 -22.46 13.08 -67.99
CA ASP A 130 -21.93 14.33 -68.53
C ASP A 130 -21.90 14.20 -70.06
N GLN A 131 -22.74 15.01 -70.73
CA GLN A 131 -22.75 15.19 -72.19
C GLN A 131 -21.51 15.95 -72.66
#